data_AF-A0A919ZXM1-F1
#
_entry.id   AF-A0A919ZXM1-F1
#
_cell.length_a   1.000
_cell.length_b   1.000
_cell.length_c   1.000
_cell.angle_alpha   90.00
_cell.angle_beta   90.00
_cell.angle_gamma   90.00
#
_symmetry.space_group_name_H-M   'P 1'
#
loop_
_entity.id
_entity.type
_entity.pdbx_description
1 polymer ?
#
loop_
_entity_poly.entity_id
_entity_poly.type
_entity_poly.pdbx_seq_one_letter_code
_entity_poly.pdbx_strand_id
1 'polypeptide(L)'
;MYINSPGGVITSGLSILDTMNYLKCDVSTVCFGQAAVWVQCFFLVGQKAKDSALPNSRVMIHQPLGGARGQATDIEIQAKEILTLKGKVK
;
A
#
# COMPACT_ATOMS: atom_id res chain seq x y z
N MET A 1 12.64 4.98 7.21
CA MET A 1 11.20 5.17 7.43
C MET A 1 10.71 4.13 8.42
N TYR A 2 10.15 4.54 9.54
CA TYR A 2 9.61 3.63 10.56
C TYR A 2 8.11 3.50 10.40
N ILE A 3 7.63 2.26 10.49
CA ILE A 3 6.30 1.87 10.04
C ILE A 3 5.59 1.09 11.14
N ASN A 4 4.47 1.63 11.62
CA ASN A 4 3.47 0.94 12.43
C ASN A 4 2.09 1.41 11.97
N SER A 5 1.45 0.70 11.05
CA SER A 5 0.20 1.16 10.43
C SER A 5 -0.76 0.01 10.11
N PRO A 6 -2.06 0.16 10.43
CA PRO A 6 -3.12 -0.80 10.10
C PRO A 6 -3.66 -0.65 8.66
N GLY A 7 -3.19 0.30 7.87
CA GLY A 7 -3.85 0.68 6.62
C GLY A 7 -4.56 2.06 6.75
N GLY A 8 -5.75 2.25 6.15
CA GLY A 8 -6.26 3.58 5.67
C GLY A 8 -6.67 3.71 4.16
N VAL A 9 -6.17 4.71 3.42
CA VAL A 9 -6.59 5.01 2.03
C VAL A 9 -5.52 4.59 1.01
N ILE A 10 -5.95 3.84 -0.03
CA ILE A 10 -5.04 3.27 -1.06
C ILE A 10 -4.28 4.35 -1.83
N THR A 11 -4.97 5.40 -2.28
CA THR A 11 -4.35 6.47 -3.07
C THR A 11 -3.30 7.25 -2.27
N SER A 12 -3.53 7.44 -0.97
CA SER A 12 -2.51 7.99 -0.06
C SER A 12 -1.31 7.07 0.11
N GLY A 13 -1.51 5.75 0.11
CA GLY A 13 -0.42 4.79 0.11
C GLY A 13 0.41 4.86 -1.18
N LEU A 14 -0.27 4.91 -2.33
CA LEU A 14 0.39 5.03 -3.64
C LEU A 14 1.17 6.35 -3.78
N SER A 15 0.67 7.47 -3.27
CA SER A 15 1.41 8.73 -3.34
C SER A 15 2.69 8.73 -2.50
N ILE A 16 2.69 8.08 -1.34
CA ILE A 16 3.90 7.86 -0.55
C ILE A 16 4.88 6.98 -1.33
N LEU A 17 4.38 5.92 -1.99
CA LEU A 17 5.21 5.01 -2.79
C LEU A 17 5.88 5.75 -3.94
N ASP A 18 5.11 6.55 -4.68
CA ASP A 18 5.61 7.37 -5.78
C ASP A 18 6.64 8.38 -5.27
N THR A 19 6.43 8.96 -4.08
CA THR A 19 7.42 9.85 -3.45
C THR A 19 8.71 9.10 -3.14
N MET A 20 8.64 7.90 -2.57
CA MET A 20 9.82 7.08 -2.28
C MET A 20 10.60 6.75 -3.55
N ASN A 21 9.91 6.43 -4.65
CA ASN A 21 10.53 6.14 -5.95
C ASN A 21 11.09 7.40 -6.65
N TYR A 22 10.47 8.55 -6.43
CA TYR A 22 10.89 9.82 -7.03
C TYR A 22 12.17 10.37 -6.37
N LEU A 23 12.36 10.09 -5.07
CA LEU A 23 13.54 10.52 -4.35
C LEU A 23 14.79 9.82 -4.91
N LYS A 24 15.87 10.58 -5.06
CA LYS A 24 17.18 10.04 -5.49
C LYS A 24 17.89 9.25 -4.39
N CYS A 25 17.49 9.43 -3.13
CA CYS A 25 18.10 8.75 -2.01
C CYS A 25 17.39 7.42 -1.73
N ASP A 26 18.17 6.43 -1.28
CA ASP A 26 17.60 5.16 -0.85
C ASP A 26 16.79 5.34 0.44
N VAL A 27 15.54 4.88 0.43
CA VAL A 27 14.69 4.84 1.62
C VAL A 27 14.71 3.43 2.21
N SER A 28 15.27 3.28 3.40
CA SER A 28 15.17 2.05 4.20
C SER A 28 13.88 2.04 5.00
N THR A 29 13.20 0.90 5.10
CA THR A 29 11.98 0.76 5.91
C THR A 29 12.17 -0.20 7.09
N VAL A 30 11.58 0.14 8.24
CA VAL A 30 11.58 -0.72 9.42
C VAL A 30 10.17 -0.86 9.99
N CYS A 31 9.69 -2.09 10.13
CA CYS A 31 8.35 -2.37 10.65
C CYS A 31 8.38 -2.65 12.16
N PHE A 32 7.58 -1.88 12.89
CA PHE A 32 7.30 -2.00 14.31
C PHE A 32 5.83 -2.36 14.51
N GLY A 33 5.56 -3.50 15.13
CA GLY A 33 4.19 -3.90 15.46
C GLY A 33 3.41 -4.41 14.25
N GLN A 34 2.96 -3.54 13.35
CA GLN A 34 2.24 -3.98 12.15
C GLN A 34 2.45 -3.13 10.90
N ALA A 35 2.37 -3.77 9.75
CA ALA A 35 2.28 -3.12 8.44
C ALA A 35 1.19 -3.81 7.61
N ALA A 36 0.12 -3.09 7.28
CA ALA A 36 -1.02 -3.66 6.55
C ALA A 36 -1.32 -2.95 5.22
N VAL A 37 -1.81 -3.74 4.26
CA VAL A 37 -2.33 -3.36 2.93
C VAL A 37 -1.28 -2.73 2.02
N TRP A 38 -1.26 -1.41 1.83
CA TRP A 38 -0.27 -0.72 0.97
C TRP A 38 1.07 -0.50 1.65
N VAL A 39 1.10 -0.56 2.98
CA VAL A 39 2.33 -0.31 3.73
C VAL A 39 3.38 -1.39 3.46
N GLN A 40 2.92 -2.61 3.13
CA GLN A 40 3.76 -3.67 2.60
C GLN A 40 4.48 -3.25 1.31
N CYS A 41 3.84 -2.49 0.41
CA CYS A 41 4.47 -2.10 -0.85
C CYS A 41 5.75 -1.30 -0.58
N PHE A 42 5.80 -0.51 0.49
CA PHE A 42 7.03 0.18 0.90
C PHE A 42 8.15 -0.80 1.29
N PHE A 43 7.78 -1.92 1.91
CA PHE A 43 8.68 -2.99 2.34
C PHE A 43 9.20 -3.85 1.18
N LEU A 44 8.52 -3.83 0.04
CA LEU A 44 8.90 -4.56 -1.18
C LEU A 44 9.63 -3.66 -2.19
N VAL A 45 9.43 -2.34 -2.10
CA VAL A 45 10.03 -1.33 -2.98
C VAL A 45 11.28 -0.69 -2.38
N GLY A 46 11.46 -0.76 -1.06
CA GLY A 46 12.76 -0.53 -0.44
C GLY A 46 13.81 -1.48 -1.03
N GLN A 47 15.08 -1.04 -1.08
CA GLN A 47 16.15 -1.95 -1.47
C GLN A 47 16.11 -3.16 -0.53
N LYS A 48 15.85 -4.36 -1.08
CA LYS A 48 15.68 -5.66 -0.40
C LYS A 48 16.64 -5.96 0.76
N ALA A 49 17.82 -5.32 0.76
CA ALA A 49 18.85 -5.47 1.79
C ALA A 49 18.71 -4.52 3.00
N LYS A 50 17.86 -3.49 2.92
CA LYS A 50 17.70 -2.41 3.91
C LYS A 50 16.36 -2.45 4.64
N ASP A 51 15.46 -3.37 4.29
CA ASP A 51 14.15 -3.50 4.91
C ASP A 51 14.19 -4.53 6.05
N SER A 52 13.66 -4.18 7.21
CA SER A 52 13.73 -5.02 8.41
C SER A 52 12.46 -4.96 9.25
N ALA A 53 12.01 -6.11 9.75
CA ALA A 53 10.85 -6.21 10.63
C ALA A 53 11.33 -6.71 11.99
N LEU A 54 10.82 -6.12 13.06
CA LEU A 54 11.09 -6.64 14.39
C LEU A 54 10.45 -8.04 14.58
N PRO A 55 10.98 -8.87 15.50
CA PRO A 55 10.52 -10.27 15.66
C PRO A 55 9.03 -10.44 15.94
N ASN A 56 8.40 -9.44 16.57
CA ASN A 56 6.98 -9.45 16.92
C ASN A 56 6.10 -8.66 15.94
N SER A 57 6.68 -8.16 14.85
CA SER A 57 5.93 -7.40 13.85
C SER A 57 5.12 -8.33 12.96
N ARG A 58 3.92 -7.90 12.56
CA ARG A 58 3.05 -8.63 11.63
C ARG A 58 2.85 -7.86 10.32
N VAL A 59 2.82 -8.60 9.22
CA VAL A 59 2.49 -8.06 7.89
C VAL A 59 1.17 -8.66 7.43
N MET A 60 0.24 -7.82 6.99
CA MET A 60 -1.10 -8.25 6.56
C MET A 60 -1.41 -7.73 5.17
N ILE A 61 -1.78 -8.65 4.28
CA ILE A 61 -2.13 -8.37 2.88
C ILE A 61 -3.60 -8.73 2.67
N HIS A 62 -4.36 -7.82 2.08
CA HIS A 62 -5.68 -8.13 1.58
C HIS A 62 -6.00 -7.29 0.35
N GLN A 63 -6.92 -7.79 -0.47
CA GLN A 63 -7.40 -7.06 -1.64
C GLN A 63 -8.06 -5.73 -1.23
N PRO A 64 -8.00 -4.69 -2.07
CA PRO A 64 -8.64 -3.42 -1.76
C PRO A 64 -10.14 -3.58 -1.51
N LEU A 65 -10.64 -2.83 -0.52
CA LEU A 65 -12.05 -2.76 -0.18
C LEU A 65 -12.62 -1.44 -0.72
N GLY A 66 -13.81 -1.48 -1.31
CA GLY A 66 -14.49 -0.30 -1.84
C GLY A 66 -15.99 -0.54 -1.99
N GLY A 67 -16.72 0.50 -2.40
CA GLY A 67 -18.16 0.46 -2.66
C GLY A 67 -18.54 1.38 -3.81
N ALA A 68 -19.66 1.08 -4.46
CA ALA A 68 -20.18 1.85 -5.59
C ALA A 68 -21.68 2.12 -5.40
N ARG A 69 -22.14 3.30 -5.82
CA ARG A 69 -23.55 3.72 -5.78
C ARG A 69 -23.78 4.76 -6.86
N GLY A 70 -24.91 4.71 -7.57
CA GLY A 70 -25.24 5.66 -8.62
C GLY A 70 -26.02 5.01 -9.76
N GLN A 71 -25.98 5.63 -10.94
CA GLN A 71 -26.51 5.02 -12.15
C GLN A 71 -25.70 3.78 -12.54
N ALA A 72 -26.24 2.93 -13.41
CA ALA A 72 -25.56 1.73 -13.87
C ALA A 72 -24.14 2.03 -14.40
N THR A 73 -23.99 3.11 -15.17
CA THR A 73 -22.70 3.57 -15.69
C THR A 73 -21.72 3.96 -14.59
N ASP A 74 -22.18 4.68 -13.55
CA ASP A 74 -21.31 5.07 -12.43
C ASP A 74 -20.82 3.86 -11.65
N ILE A 75 -21.71 2.88 -11.44
CA ILE A 75 -21.38 1.62 -10.78
C ILE A 75 -20.33 0.86 -11.59
N GLU A 76 -20.49 0.79 -12.91
CA GLU A 76 -19.53 0.14 -13.81
C GLU A 76 -18.15 0.82 -13.75
N ILE A 77 -18.11 2.16 -13.79
CA ILE A 77 -16.86 2.93 -13.71
C ILE A 77 -16.15 2.66 -12.37
N GLN A 78 -16.86 2.73 -11.26
CA GLN A 78 -16.29 2.48 -9.92
C GLN A 78 -15.80 1.03 -9.77
N ALA A 79 -16.56 0.06 -10.30
CA ALA A 79 -16.14 -1.33 -10.29
C ALA A 79 -14.85 -1.55 -11.10
N LYS A 80 -14.73 -0.94 -12.29
CA LYS A 80 -13.50 -0.96 -13.10
C LYS A 80 -12.33 -0.33 -12.35
N GLU A 81 -12.54 0.79 -11.66
CA GLU A 81 -11.47 1.43 -10.89
C GLU A 81 -10.98 0.57 -9.73
N ILE A 82 -11.87 -0.09 -8.98
CA ILE A 82 -11.49 -1.03 -7.92
C ILE A 82 -10.65 -2.19 -8.49
N LEU A 83 -11.01 -2.72 -9.66
CA LEU A 83 -10.22 -3.76 -10.34
C LEU A 83 -8.84 -3.26 -10.77
N THR A 84 -8.75 -2.03 -11.28
CA THR A 84 -7.48 -1.37 -11.61
C THR A 84 -6.60 -1.21 -10.38
N LEU A 85 -7.15 -0.71 -9.27
CA LEU A 85 -6.45 -0.57 -7.99
C LEU A 85 -5.98 -1.93 -7.46
N LYS A 86 -6.81 -2.98 -7.56
CA LYS A 86 -6.41 -4.34 -7.20
C LYS A 86 -5.21 -4.83 -8.01
N GLY A 87 -5.09 -4.43 -9.28
CA GLY A 87 -3.93 -4.73 -10.11
C GLY A 87 -2.65 -4.02 -9.68
N LYS A 88 -2.76 -2.80 -9.13
CA LYS A 88 -1.62 -1.98 -8.67
C LYS A 88 -1.07 -2.39 -7.30
N VAL A 89 -1.92 -2.94 -6.43
CA VAL A 89 -1.59 -3.33 -5.04
C VAL A 89 -1.35 -4.85 -4.93
N LYS A 90 -0.83 -5.47 -5.99
CA LYS A 90 -0.52 -6.92 -6.03
C LYS A 90 0.85 -7.23 -5.46
#